data_AF-A0A2A4MI46-F1
#
_entry.id   AF-A0A2A4MI46-F1
#
_cell.length_a   1.000
_cell.length_b   1.000
_cell.length_c   1.000
_cell.angle_alpha   90.00
_cell.angle_beta   90.00
_cell.angle_gamma   90.00
#
_symmetry.space_group_name_H-M   'P 1'
#
loop_
_entity.id
_entity.type
_entity.pdbx_description
1 polymer ?
#
loop_
_entity_poly.entity_id
_entity_poly.type
_entity_poly.pdbx_seq_one_letter_code
_entity_poly.pdbx_strand_id
1 'polypeptide(L)'
;MSDLGKPCSQCGAEFSCGEVSNPLLEKELCWCQSYPAVLPLTAEQNCRCPSCLQQWLAEGLPNYLQAITHEKALQLAGGYSNDSSLQEGIDFIIEDGNYVFSVWYHLKRGYCCGNGCRHCPYTKED
;
A
#
# COMPACT_ATOMS: atom_id res chain seq x y z
N MET A 1 -8.23 29.49 6.54
CA MET A 1 -7.51 29.06 7.76
C MET A 1 -6.28 28.34 7.25
N SER A 2 -5.09 28.89 7.51
CA SER A 2 -3.82 28.37 6.97
C SER A 2 -3.58 26.96 7.50
N ASP A 3 -3.42 26.01 6.57
CA ASP A 3 -3.09 24.62 6.82
C ASP A 3 -1.74 24.57 7.56
N LEU A 4 -1.78 24.31 8.87
CA LEU A 4 -0.57 24.21 9.67
C LEU A 4 0.02 22.82 9.43
N GLY A 5 1.12 22.75 8.68
CA GLY A 5 1.85 21.52 8.43
C GLY A 5 2.12 20.75 9.72
N LYS A 6 1.97 19.42 9.68
CA LYS A 6 2.25 18.54 10.83
C LYS A 6 3.63 17.91 10.66
N PRO A 7 4.43 17.77 11.73
CA PRO A 7 5.69 17.07 11.65
C PRO A 7 5.45 15.56 11.51
N CYS A 8 6.21 14.92 10.61
CA CYS A 8 6.22 13.48 10.48
C CYS A 8 6.80 12.81 11.72
N SER A 9 6.10 11.83 12.28
CA SER A 9 6.55 11.11 13.48
C SER A 9 7.80 10.24 13.26
N GLN A 10 8.16 9.96 12.00
CA GLN A 10 9.29 9.11 11.64
C GLN A 10 10.55 9.92 11.34
N CYS A 11 10.44 10.97 10.51
CA CYS A 11 11.60 11.75 10.04
C CYS A 11 11.59 13.22 10.47
N GLY A 12 10.52 13.69 11.12
CA GLY A 12 10.37 15.08 11.55
C GLY A 12 10.00 16.07 10.42
N ALA A 13 9.98 15.64 9.16
CA ALA A 13 9.64 16.51 8.04
C ALA A 13 8.24 17.09 8.16
N GLU A 14 8.08 18.38 7.88
CA GLU A 14 6.77 19.01 7.78
C GLU A 14 6.05 18.51 6.54
N PHE A 15 4.78 18.14 6.70
CA PHE A 15 3.91 17.73 5.61
C PHE A 15 2.46 18.08 5.94
N SER A 16 1.63 18.15 4.91
CA SER A 16 0.19 18.28 5.07
C SER A 16 -0.49 16.98 4.64
N CYS A 17 -1.47 16.54 5.42
CA CYS A 17 -2.42 15.52 5.00
C CYS A 17 -3.71 16.22 4.58
N GLY A 18 -4.13 16.05 3.33
CA GLY A 18 -5.27 16.81 2.81
C GLY A 18 -5.25 16.93 1.30
N GLU A 19 -6.31 17.56 0.80
CA GLU A 19 -6.53 18.10 -0.53
C GLU A 19 -5.25 18.34 -1.35
N VAL A 20 -4.94 17.40 -2.26
CA VAL A 20 -4.13 17.72 -3.43
C VAL A 20 -5.11 18.10 -4.53
N SER A 21 -5.11 19.38 -4.89
CA SER A 21 -5.84 19.87 -6.06
C SER A 21 -5.43 19.04 -7.28
N ASN A 22 -6.34 18.22 -7.79
CA ASN A 22 -6.16 17.50 -9.05
C ASN A 22 -7.02 18.20 -10.11
N PRO A 23 -6.42 18.88 -11.10
CA PRO A 23 -7.18 19.61 -12.12
C PRO A 23 -8.13 18.75 -12.97
N LEU A 24 -8.04 17.42 -12.88
CA LEU A 24 -8.81 16.45 -13.66
C LEU A 24 -9.87 15.69 -12.84
N LEU A 25 -9.98 15.92 -11.52
CA LEU A 25 -10.96 15.26 -10.66
C LEU A 25 -11.80 16.30 -9.92
N GLU A 26 -13.13 16.18 -10.00
CA GLU A 26 -14.09 17.04 -9.28
C GLU A 26 -14.04 16.87 -7.75
N LYS A 27 -13.29 15.88 -7.25
CA LYS A 27 -13.15 15.59 -5.82
C LYS A 27 -11.68 15.57 -5.43
N GLU A 28 -11.32 16.47 -4.53
CA GLU A 28 -9.99 16.54 -3.94
C GLU A 28 -9.79 15.33 -3.02
N LEU A 29 -8.85 14.45 -3.37
CA LEU A 29 -8.54 13.25 -2.60
C LEU A 29 -7.24 13.48 -1.84
N CYS A 30 -7.21 13.13 -0.55
CA CYS A 30 -5.95 13.13 0.21
C CYS A 30 -5.02 12.10 -0.42
N TRP A 31 -3.75 12.46 -0.62
CA TRP A 31 -2.73 11.53 -1.12
C TRP A 31 -2.65 10.24 -0.29
N CYS A 32 -2.96 10.27 1.01
CA CYS A 32 -2.89 9.08 1.86
C CYS A 32 -3.96 8.04 1.53
N GLN A 33 -5.05 8.42 0.85
CA GLN A 33 -6.10 7.49 0.42
C GLN A 33 -5.65 6.62 -0.77
N SER A 34 -4.54 6.96 -1.43
CA SER A 34 -3.96 6.10 -2.47
C SER A 34 -3.15 4.92 -1.90
N TYR A 35 -3.01 4.84 -0.58
CA TYR A 35 -2.27 3.77 0.10
C TYR A 35 -3.23 2.84 0.85
N PRO A 36 -2.93 1.53 0.93
CA PRO A 36 -3.78 0.59 1.63
C PRO A 36 -3.74 0.80 3.16
N ALA A 37 -4.91 0.93 3.77
CA ALA A 37 -5.09 1.06 5.22
C ALA A 37 -5.17 -0.34 5.88
N VAL A 38 -4.10 -1.12 5.79
CA VAL A 38 -4.11 -2.56 6.11
C VAL A 38 -3.21 -2.98 7.27
N LEU A 39 -2.17 -2.20 7.57
CA LEU A 39 -1.28 -2.50 8.67
C LEU A 39 -1.89 -2.05 10.01
N PRO A 40 -1.71 -2.83 11.10
CA PRO A 40 -2.24 -2.49 12.41
C PRO A 40 -1.57 -1.22 12.94
N LEU A 41 -2.39 -0.31 13.47
CA LEU A 41 -1.93 0.89 14.16
C LEU A 41 -1.77 0.63 15.66
N THR A 42 -0.69 1.14 16.25
CA THR A 42 -0.51 1.16 17.71
C THR A 42 -0.78 2.55 18.27
N ALA A 43 -1.02 2.66 19.58
CA ALA A 43 -1.35 3.94 20.23
C ALA A 43 -0.22 4.98 20.11
N GLU A 44 1.00 4.53 19.84
CA GLU A 44 2.21 5.35 19.74
C GLU A 44 2.45 5.86 18.30
N GLN A 45 1.72 5.34 17.31
CA GLN A 45 1.90 5.73 15.91
C GLN A 45 1.17 7.04 15.61
N ASN A 46 1.94 8.05 15.21
CA ASN A 46 1.46 9.35 14.78
C ASN A 46 1.57 9.52 13.26
N CYS A 47 1.10 10.64 12.72
CA CYS A 47 1.02 10.87 11.28
C CYS A 47 2.42 10.80 10.61
N ARG A 48 2.50 10.12 9.46
CA ARG A 48 3.71 10.01 8.64
C ARG A 48 3.56 10.80 7.34
N CYS A 49 4.64 11.42 6.88
CA CYS A 49 4.69 12.02 5.56
C CYS A 49 4.60 10.94 4.45
N PRO A 50 4.36 11.32 3.18
CA PRO A 50 4.19 10.34 2.09
C PRO A 50 5.30 9.31 1.98
N SER A 51 6.57 9.74 2.03
CA SER A 51 7.72 8.84 1.91
C SER A 51 7.80 7.86 3.07
N CYS A 52 7.61 8.32 4.31
CA CYS A 52 7.65 7.46 5.49
C CYS A 52 6.43 6.53 5.60
N LEU A 53 5.26 6.93 5.06
CA LEU A 53 4.10 6.04 4.97
C LEU A 53 4.34 4.94 3.93
N GLN A 54 4.81 5.32 2.74
CA GLN A 54 5.14 4.36 1.68
C GLN A 54 6.19 3.36 2.15
N GLN A 55 7.28 3.83 2.78
CA GLN A 55 8.31 2.95 3.33
C GLN A 55 7.76 1.98 4.38
N TRP A 56 6.92 2.48 5.30
CA TRP A 56 6.31 1.63 6.32
C TRP A 56 5.43 0.52 5.74
N LEU A 57 4.65 0.84 4.71
CA LEU A 57 3.83 -0.14 4.01
C LEU A 57 4.69 -1.12 3.21
N ALA A 58 5.72 -0.63 2.49
CA ALA A 58 6.63 -1.47 1.72
C ALA A 58 7.35 -2.51 2.59
N GLU A 59 7.79 -2.12 3.79
CA GLU A 59 8.48 -3.01 4.73
C GLU A 59 7.50 -3.86 5.54
N GLY A 60 6.37 -3.29 5.98
CA GLY A 60 5.45 -3.94 6.91
C GLY A 60 4.49 -4.91 6.23
N LEU A 61 4.02 -4.60 5.02
CA LEU A 61 2.95 -5.34 4.37
C LEU A 61 3.33 -6.79 4.02
N PRO A 62 4.50 -7.08 3.42
CA PRO A 62 4.91 -8.46 3.17
C PRO A 62 4.97 -9.30 4.45
N ASN A 63 5.53 -8.73 5.52
CA ASN A 63 5.66 -9.41 6.81
C ASN A 63 4.29 -9.65 7.46
N TYR A 64 3.39 -8.67 7.42
CA TYR A 64 2.05 -8.81 7.95
C TYR A 64 1.23 -9.88 7.22
N LEU A 65 1.30 -9.89 5.88
CA LEU A 65 0.59 -10.88 5.06
C LEU A 65 1.10 -12.31 5.29
N GLN A 66 2.40 -12.48 5.57
CA GLN A 66 2.96 -13.78 5.95
C GLN A 66 2.54 -14.25 7.35
N ALA A 67 2.20 -13.31 8.24
CA ALA A 67 1.81 -13.63 9.62
C ALA A 67 0.33 -14.00 9.77
N ILE A 68 -0.47 -13.95 8.70
CA ILE A 68 -1.91 -14.25 8.70
C ILE A 68 -2.24 -15.38 7.73
N THR A 69 -3.45 -15.93 7.82
CA THR A 69 -3.91 -16.98 6.91
C THR A 69 -4.14 -16.43 5.49
N HIS A 70 -4.02 -17.31 4.48
CA HIS A 70 -4.27 -16.96 3.08
C HIS A 70 -5.68 -16.38 2.88
N GLU A 71 -6.69 -17.01 3.47
CA GLU A 71 -8.08 -16.51 3.47
C GLU A 71 -8.19 -15.07 3.99
N LYS A 72 -7.54 -14.77 5.12
CA LYS A 72 -7.56 -13.43 5.71
C LYS A 72 -6.82 -12.43 4.82
N ALA A 73 -5.71 -12.84 4.21
CA ALA A 73 -4.96 -12.03 3.27
C ALA A 73 -5.79 -11.68 2.02
N LEU A 74 -6.52 -12.64 1.47
CA LEU A 74 -7.47 -12.42 0.36
C LEU A 74 -8.60 -11.49 0.75
N GLN A 75 -9.21 -11.68 1.92
CA GLN A 75 -10.29 -10.83 2.39
C GLN A 75 -9.83 -9.36 2.53
N LEU A 76 -8.64 -9.14 3.08
CA LEU A 76 -8.05 -7.80 3.20
C LEU A 76 -7.77 -7.17 1.83
N ALA A 77 -7.18 -7.93 0.91
CA ALA A 77 -6.81 -7.44 -0.41
C ALA A 77 -8.01 -7.24 -1.35
N GLY A 78 -9.09 -8.02 -1.17
CA GLY A 78 -10.31 -7.95 -1.98
C GLY A 78 -10.97 -6.57 -1.97
N GLY A 79 -10.84 -5.82 -0.87
CA GLY A 79 -11.31 -4.43 -0.77
C GLY A 79 -10.60 -3.45 -1.73
N TYR A 80 -9.47 -3.85 -2.31
CA TYR A 80 -8.64 -3.05 -3.20
C TYR A 80 -8.58 -3.63 -4.63
N SER A 81 -9.42 -4.64 -4.95
CA SER A 81 -9.43 -5.32 -6.25
C SER A 81 -9.80 -4.43 -7.44
N ASN A 82 -10.58 -3.36 -7.20
CA ASN A 82 -10.97 -2.38 -8.23
C ASN A 82 -10.04 -1.16 -8.30
N ASP A 83 -8.96 -1.13 -7.52
CA ASP A 83 -7.98 -0.05 -7.57
C ASP A 83 -7.05 -0.22 -8.78
N SER A 84 -7.24 0.64 -9.78
CA SER A 84 -6.42 0.67 -10.99
C SER A 84 -5.09 1.39 -10.79
N SER A 85 -4.89 2.08 -9.67
CA SER A 85 -3.65 2.78 -9.35
C SER A 85 -2.65 1.79 -8.74
N LEU A 86 -1.57 1.51 -9.48
CA LEU A 86 -0.46 0.71 -8.97
C LEU A 86 0.56 1.61 -8.29
N GLN A 87 0.89 1.30 -7.04
CA GLN A 87 1.85 2.04 -6.24
C GLN A 87 3.21 1.33 -6.26
N GLU A 88 4.23 1.99 -6.81
CA GLU A 88 5.61 1.49 -6.73
C GLU A 88 6.05 1.39 -5.26
N GLY A 89 6.81 0.35 -4.92
CA GLY A 89 7.17 -0.02 -3.55
C GLY A 89 6.09 -0.79 -2.80
N ILE A 90 4.83 -0.79 -3.27
CA ILE A 90 3.71 -1.51 -2.63
C ILE A 90 3.20 -2.65 -3.52
N ASP A 91 2.76 -2.32 -4.73
CA ASP A 91 2.24 -3.29 -5.72
C ASP A 91 3.37 -3.92 -6.55
N PHE A 92 4.44 -3.16 -6.81
CA PHE A 92 5.59 -3.64 -7.56
C PHE A 92 6.86 -2.85 -7.22
N ILE A 93 8.01 -3.39 -7.61
CA ILE A 93 9.28 -2.65 -7.73
C ILE A 93 9.83 -2.84 -9.15
N ILE A 94 10.76 -1.98 -9.56
CA ILE A 94 11.50 -2.15 -10.82
C ILE A 94 12.88 -2.72 -10.53
N GLU A 95 13.14 -3.94 -11.00
CA GLU A 95 14.46 -4.59 -10.95
C GLU A 95 14.93 -4.83 -12.38
N ASP A 96 16.13 -4.34 -12.74
CA ASP A 96 16.73 -4.49 -14.07
C ASP A 96 15.79 -4.09 -15.23
N GLY A 97 14.99 -3.05 -15.03
CA GLY A 97 14.00 -2.57 -16.00
C GLY A 97 12.73 -3.42 -16.11
N ASN A 98 12.58 -4.45 -15.28
CA ASN A 98 11.42 -5.31 -15.24
C ASN A 98 10.55 -5.02 -14.01
N TYR A 99 9.23 -5.13 -14.18
CA TYR A 99 8.29 -5.07 -13.07
C TYR A 99 8.32 -6.37 -12.27
N VAL A 100 8.60 -6.25 -10.97
CA VAL A 100 8.52 -7.35 -10.01
C VAL A 100 7.35 -7.08 -9.08
N PHE A 101 6.22 -7.72 -9.37
CA PHE A 101 4.99 -7.58 -8.59
C PHE A 101 5.11 -8.19 -7.19
N SER A 102 4.49 -7.54 -6.21
CA SER A 102 4.52 -7.96 -4.81
C SER A 102 3.46 -9.01 -4.50
N VAL A 103 3.56 -9.60 -3.31
CA VAL A 103 2.51 -10.47 -2.73
C VAL A 103 1.17 -9.75 -2.67
N TRP A 104 1.18 -8.46 -2.28
CA TRP A 104 -0.03 -7.64 -2.17
C TRP A 104 -0.74 -7.48 -3.51
N TYR A 105 0.00 -7.18 -4.59
CA TYR A 105 -0.58 -7.08 -5.92
C TYR A 105 -1.24 -8.40 -6.37
N HIS A 106 -0.60 -9.53 -6.08
CA HIS A 106 -1.16 -10.84 -6.41
C HIS A 106 -2.41 -11.18 -5.58
N LEU A 107 -2.47 -10.77 -4.31
CA LEU A 107 -3.70 -10.91 -3.51
C LEU A 107 -4.82 -9.99 -4.00
N LYS A 108 -4.53 -8.74 -4.40
CA LYS A 108 -5.50 -7.82 -5.02
C LYS A 108 -6.14 -8.41 -6.27
N ARG A 109 -5.35 -9.14 -7.07
CA ARG A 109 -5.83 -9.88 -8.24
C ARG A 109 -6.82 -10.98 -7.86
N GLY A 110 -6.66 -11.61 -6.70
CA GLY A 110 -7.61 -12.58 -6.16
C GLY A 110 -7.56 -13.98 -6.76
N TYR A 111 -6.66 -14.26 -7.71
CA TYR A 111 -6.45 -15.61 -8.25
C TYR A 111 -5.01 -15.88 -8.71
N CYS A 112 -4.62 -17.17 -8.73
CA CYS A 112 -3.36 -17.62 -9.32
C CYS A 112 -3.44 -17.68 -10.85
N CYS A 113 -2.48 -17.07 -11.54
CA CYS A 113 -2.44 -17.08 -13.01
C CYS A 113 -1.68 -18.27 -13.63
N GLY A 114 -1.06 -19.14 -12.82
CA GLY A 114 -0.33 -20.32 -13.29
C GLY A 114 1.08 -20.08 -13.84
N ASN A 115 1.56 -18.84 -13.88
CA ASN A 115 2.85 -18.47 -14.51
C ASN A 115 4.08 -18.56 -13.60
N GLY A 116 3.96 -19.11 -12.38
CA GLY A 116 5.10 -19.26 -11.46
C GLY A 116 5.70 -17.93 -11.00
N CYS A 117 4.87 -16.92 -10.67
CA CYS A 117 5.32 -15.60 -10.25
C CYS A 117 6.19 -15.67 -8.97
N ARG A 118 7.28 -14.88 -8.92
CA ARG A 118 8.25 -14.85 -7.81
C ARG A 118 7.60 -14.64 -6.43
N HIS A 119 6.57 -13.79 -6.34
CA HIS A 119 5.90 -13.44 -5.09
C HIS A 119 4.45 -13.98 -5.02
N CYS A 120 4.17 -15.10 -5.69
CA CYS A 120 2.84 -15.70 -5.71
C CYS A 120 2.42 -16.16 -4.30
N PRO A 121 1.26 -15.70 -3.76
CA PRO A 121 0.75 -16.13 -2.46
C PRO A 121 -0.01 -17.46 -2.50
N TYR A 122 -0.31 -17.98 -3.69
CA TYR A 122 -1.07 -19.21 -3.89
C TYR A 122 -0.11 -20.40 -3.94
N THR A 123 -0.40 -21.43 -3.15
CA THR A 123 0.32 -22.71 -3.18
C THR A 123 -0.42 -23.70 -4.08
N LYS A 124 0.16 -24.89 -4.34
CA LYS A 124 -0.48 -25.91 -5.19
C LYS A 124 -1.72 -26.57 -4.56
N GLU A 125 -2.03 -26.25 -3.31
CA GLU A 125 -3.12 -26.85 -2.53
C GLU A 125 -4.32 -25.89 -2.37
N ASP A 126 -4.26 -24.70 -2.97
CA ASP A 126 -5.35 -23.71 -3.05
C ASP A 126 -6.22 -23.88 -4.31
#